data_AF-A0A3N5KSX4-F1
#
_entry.id   AF-A0A3N5KSX4-F1
#
_cell.length_a   1.000
_cell.length_b   1.000
_cell.length_c   1.000
_cell.angle_alpha   90.00
_cell.angle_beta   90.00
_cell.angle_gamma   90.00
#
_symmetry.space_group_name_H-M   'P 1'
#
loop_
_entity.id
_entity.type
_entity.pdbx_description
1 polymer ?
#
loop_
_entity_poly.entity_id
_entity_poly.type
_entity_poly.pdbx_seq_one_letter_code
_entity_poly.pdbx_strand_id
1 'polypeptide(L)'
;MFNRIALAALFAALPLFSQKAPTGTKTVVGISGTKFTINGQPTYTAATGFPNADPRLEGLLLNVRAVQATFDDANYPRQGSRANPYPTQVMGPVSFDYPDGKWDPDRNLNEFVSALAEWRRCGLLAFTVNLQGGGPTDGNYGGDRMQPHDNSGFDAEGNLKPAFARRLEKVIARADELGMVSIVGLFYFGENERVKLSTD
;
A
#
# COMPACT_ATOMS: atom_id res chain seq x y z
N MET A 1 32.64 -45.71 52.69
CA MET A 1 31.23 -45.44 52.32
C MET A 1 31.19 -44.08 51.63
N PHE A 2 30.47 -44.02 50.52
CA PHE A 2 30.47 -42.98 49.50
C PHE A 2 29.79 -41.65 49.91
N ASN A 3 30.16 -40.60 49.15
CA ASN A 3 29.34 -39.45 48.72
C ASN A 3 29.05 -38.35 49.76
N ARG A 4 28.92 -37.07 49.40
CA ARG A 4 29.08 -36.30 48.14
C ARG A 4 29.09 -34.82 48.53
N ILE A 5 29.86 -34.02 47.80
CA ILE A 5 29.84 -32.56 47.82
C ILE A 5 28.44 -32.11 47.35
N ALA A 6 27.71 -31.35 48.18
CA ALA A 6 26.47 -30.70 47.77
C ALA A 6 26.81 -29.29 47.26
N LEU A 7 26.81 -29.16 45.93
CA LEU A 7 26.89 -27.88 45.23
C LEU A 7 25.51 -27.22 45.29
N ALA A 8 25.38 -26.14 46.07
CA ALA A 8 24.15 -25.35 46.09
C ALA A 8 24.07 -24.51 44.81
N ALA A 9 23.22 -24.92 43.86
CA ALA A 9 22.89 -24.11 42.69
C ALA A 9 21.86 -23.04 43.11
N LEU A 10 22.31 -21.79 43.20
CA LEU A 10 21.46 -20.62 43.42
C LEU A 10 20.73 -20.31 42.09
N PHE A 11 19.50 -20.79 41.93
CA PHE A 11 18.62 -20.35 40.84
C PHE A 11 18.17 -18.92 41.12
N ALA A 12 18.86 -17.94 40.51
CA ALA A 12 18.36 -16.58 40.45
C ALA A 12 17.09 -16.58 39.59
N ALA A 13 15.94 -16.38 40.22
CA ALA A 13 14.69 -16.09 39.53
C ALA A 13 14.84 -14.77 38.78
N LEU A 14 15.08 -14.85 37.47
CA LEU A 14 15.02 -13.69 36.59
C LEU A 14 13.56 -13.21 36.58
N PRO A 15 13.28 -11.91 36.81
CA PRO A 15 11.95 -11.40 36.65
C PRO A 15 11.55 -11.58 35.19
N LEU A 16 10.47 -12.33 34.96
CA LEU A 16 9.75 -12.31 33.70
C LEU A 16 9.23 -10.88 33.52
N PHE A 17 10.01 -10.05 32.82
CA PHE A 17 9.51 -8.79 32.31
C PHE A 17 8.36 -9.12 31.37
N SER A 18 7.13 -8.90 31.84
CA SER A 18 5.99 -8.77 30.97
C SER A 18 6.27 -7.56 30.09
N GLN A 19 6.74 -7.80 28.86
CA GLN A 19 6.84 -6.76 27.85
C GLN A 19 5.41 -6.34 27.51
N LYS A 20 4.99 -5.21 28.10
CA LYS A 20 3.86 -4.45 27.59
C LYS A 20 4.19 -4.13 26.12
N ALA A 21 3.33 -4.58 25.20
CA ALA A 21 3.50 -4.31 23.77
C ALA A 21 3.69 -2.80 23.56
N PRO A 22 4.68 -2.35 22.77
CA PRO A 22 4.93 -0.93 22.59
C PRO A 22 3.72 -0.31 21.88
N THR A 23 3.07 0.63 22.56
CA THR A 23 2.16 1.58 21.92
C THR A 23 2.97 2.57 21.10
N GLY A 24 2.82 2.54 19.77
CA GLY A 24 2.97 3.70 18.89
C GLY A 24 4.40 4.15 18.55
N THR A 25 5.27 3.27 18.05
CA THR A 25 6.44 3.72 17.28
C THR A 25 6.07 3.82 15.81
N LYS A 26 6.30 4.98 15.17
CA LYS A 26 6.17 5.13 13.72
C LYS A 26 6.96 4.03 13.00
N THR A 27 6.38 3.46 11.97
CA THR A 27 6.99 2.49 11.08
C THR A 27 8.12 3.15 10.31
N VAL A 28 9.33 2.63 10.45
CA VAL A 28 10.52 3.11 9.74
C VAL A 28 11.00 2.03 8.78
N VAL A 29 10.97 2.35 7.48
CA VAL A 29 11.61 1.52 6.46
C VAL A 29 13.09 1.93 6.31
N GLY A 30 13.96 0.95 6.19
CA GLY A 30 15.39 1.17 5.96
C GLY A 30 15.99 0.08 5.09
N ILE A 31 17.25 0.27 4.70
CA ILE A 31 18.03 -0.73 3.96
C ILE A 31 19.35 -0.95 4.72
N SER A 32 19.71 -2.21 4.92
CA SER A 32 20.99 -2.63 5.50
C SER A 32 21.67 -3.61 4.55
N GLY A 33 22.73 -3.16 3.87
CA GLY A 33 23.34 -3.92 2.77
C GLY A 33 22.34 -4.09 1.62
N THR A 34 21.98 -5.33 1.32
CA THR A 34 20.98 -5.66 0.29
C THR A 34 19.59 -5.95 0.85
N LYS A 35 19.40 -5.83 2.17
CA LYS A 35 18.17 -6.22 2.86
C LYS A 35 17.32 -5.00 3.22
N PHE A 36 16.04 -5.07 2.90
CA PHE A 36 15.03 -4.19 3.48
C PHE A 36 14.84 -4.50 4.96
N THR A 37 14.63 -3.45 5.75
CA THR A 37 14.36 -3.51 7.16
C THR A 37 13.10 -2.71 7.50
N ILE A 38 12.34 -3.20 8.47
CA ILE A 38 11.23 -2.48 9.09
C ILE A 38 11.56 -2.37 10.57
N ASN A 39 11.57 -1.15 11.09
CA ASN A 39 11.95 -0.83 12.47
C ASN A 39 13.33 -1.40 12.84
N GLY A 40 14.27 -1.33 11.89
CA GLY A 40 15.65 -1.80 12.05
C GLY A 40 15.85 -3.33 11.97
N GLN A 41 14.78 -4.10 11.76
CA GLN A 41 14.85 -5.57 11.65
C GLN A 41 14.69 -6.03 10.19
N PRO A 42 15.48 -7.00 9.71
CA PRO A 42 15.25 -7.61 8.39
C PRO A 42 13.84 -8.19 8.28
N THR A 43 13.19 -7.93 7.15
CA THR A 43 11.86 -8.46 6.83
C THR A 43 11.86 -9.99 6.68
N TYR A 44 10.68 -10.61 6.82
CA TYR A 44 10.46 -12.05 6.61
C TYR A 44 11.30 -12.97 7.51
N THR A 45 11.60 -12.52 8.72
CA THR A 45 12.23 -13.32 9.78
C THR A 45 11.21 -13.83 10.79
N ALA A 46 11.56 -14.86 11.56
CA ALA A 46 10.75 -15.29 12.70
C ALA A 46 10.51 -14.15 13.71
N ALA A 47 11.52 -13.32 13.97
CA ALA A 47 11.42 -12.17 14.88
C ALA A 47 10.48 -11.06 14.40
N THR A 48 10.21 -10.98 13.08
CA THR A 48 9.31 -9.99 12.47
C THR A 48 7.91 -10.55 12.17
N GLY A 49 7.60 -11.72 12.73
CA GLY A 49 6.27 -12.34 12.65
C GLY A 49 6.11 -13.32 11.48
N PHE A 50 7.20 -13.79 10.88
CA PHE A 50 7.17 -14.75 9.77
C PHE A 50 7.99 -16.01 10.09
N PRO A 51 7.60 -16.81 11.11
CA PRO A 51 8.38 -17.97 11.56
C PRO A 51 8.48 -19.10 10.52
N ASN A 52 7.55 -19.14 9.56
CA ASN A 52 7.49 -20.16 8.51
C ASN A 52 7.87 -19.61 7.12
N ALA A 53 8.40 -18.39 7.02
CA ALA A 53 8.85 -17.86 5.74
C ALA A 53 10.08 -18.65 5.24
N ASP A 54 10.16 -18.83 3.92
CA ASP A 54 11.36 -19.36 3.28
C ASP A 54 12.54 -18.41 3.61
N PRO A 55 13.68 -18.92 4.12
CA PRO A 55 14.83 -18.09 4.48
C PRO A 55 15.36 -17.21 3.33
N ARG A 56 15.10 -17.59 2.07
CA ARG A 56 15.46 -16.78 0.89
C ARG A 56 14.66 -15.49 0.77
N LEU A 57 13.56 -15.35 1.49
CA LEU A 57 12.76 -14.12 1.54
C LEU A 57 13.33 -13.09 2.51
N GLU A 58 14.26 -13.47 3.39
CA GLU A 58 14.80 -12.56 4.41
C GLU A 58 15.37 -11.29 3.77
N GLY A 59 14.84 -10.14 4.20
CA GLY A 59 15.27 -8.83 3.69
C GLY A 59 14.69 -8.46 2.32
N LEU A 60 13.77 -9.23 1.74
CA LEU A 60 13.00 -8.79 0.56
C LEU A 60 11.87 -7.83 0.97
N LEU A 61 11.24 -7.18 0.00
CA LEU A 61 10.05 -6.36 0.21
C LEU A 61 8.98 -6.74 -0.80
N LEU A 62 8.33 -7.89 -0.59
CA LEU A 62 7.21 -8.31 -1.42
C LEU A 62 6.12 -7.23 -1.39
N ASN A 63 5.71 -6.79 -2.58
CA ASN A 63 4.76 -5.73 -2.77
C ASN A 63 3.74 -6.07 -3.86
N VAL A 64 2.57 -5.46 -3.75
CA VAL A 64 1.53 -5.48 -4.79
C VAL A 64 1.28 -4.08 -5.32
N ARG A 65 1.05 -3.95 -6.62
CA ARG A 65 0.66 -2.70 -7.26
C ARG A 65 -0.83 -2.44 -7.10
N ALA A 66 -1.22 -1.85 -5.99
CA ALA A 66 -2.57 -1.37 -5.71
C ALA A 66 -2.77 0.08 -6.23
N VAL A 67 -2.39 0.32 -7.49
CA VAL A 67 -2.28 1.66 -8.09
C VAL A 67 -3.58 2.47 -7.97
N GLN A 68 -4.73 1.79 -8.06
CA GLN A 68 -6.06 2.41 -8.03
C GLN A 68 -6.66 2.56 -6.63
N ALA A 69 -5.90 2.31 -5.55
CA ALA A 69 -6.43 2.38 -4.19
C ALA A 69 -6.98 3.77 -3.80
N THR A 70 -6.45 4.84 -4.40
CA THR A 70 -6.94 6.21 -4.18
C THR A 70 -7.68 6.80 -5.40
N PHE A 71 -8.03 5.95 -6.37
CA PHE A 71 -8.64 6.34 -7.64
C PHE A 71 -9.92 7.14 -7.42
N ASP A 72 -10.08 8.20 -8.22
CA ASP A 72 -11.26 9.04 -8.27
C ASP A 72 -11.29 9.71 -9.64
N ASP A 73 -12.31 9.43 -10.46
CA ASP A 73 -12.43 10.00 -11.81
C ASP A 73 -13.29 11.26 -11.76
N ALA A 74 -12.69 12.42 -12.04
CA ALA A 74 -13.38 13.71 -12.08
C ALA A 74 -14.46 13.78 -13.18
N ASN A 75 -14.45 12.86 -14.14
CA ASN A 75 -15.53 12.75 -15.13
C ASN A 75 -16.76 12.00 -14.61
N TYR A 76 -16.67 11.27 -13.50
CA TYR A 76 -17.81 10.52 -12.96
C TYR A 76 -18.87 11.44 -12.35
N PRO A 77 -20.19 11.21 -12.55
CA PRO A 77 -20.82 10.12 -13.31
C PRO A 77 -21.12 10.45 -14.78
N ARG A 78 -20.73 11.64 -15.26
CA ARG A 78 -20.94 12.06 -16.66
C ARG A 78 -20.33 11.06 -17.64
N GLN A 79 -19.19 10.47 -17.27
CA GLN A 79 -18.54 9.36 -17.94
C GLN A 79 -18.09 8.32 -16.90
N GLY A 80 -17.92 7.06 -17.29
CA GLY A 80 -17.47 5.98 -16.39
C GLY A 80 -18.56 5.34 -15.54
N SER A 81 -19.81 5.80 -15.64
CA SER A 81 -20.99 5.08 -15.09
C SER A 81 -21.46 4.00 -16.07
N ARG A 82 -22.32 3.08 -15.63
CA ARG A 82 -22.96 2.10 -16.53
C ARG A 82 -23.78 2.74 -17.63
N ALA A 83 -24.39 3.89 -17.34
CA ALA A 83 -25.19 4.64 -18.30
C ALA A 83 -24.32 5.31 -19.36
N ASN A 84 -23.11 5.74 -18.98
CA ASN A 84 -22.15 6.43 -19.86
C ASN A 84 -20.75 5.79 -19.75
N PRO A 85 -20.57 4.54 -20.20
CA PRO A 85 -19.30 3.82 -20.04
C PRO A 85 -18.21 4.34 -20.98
N TYR A 86 -16.95 4.25 -20.57
CA TYR A 86 -15.81 4.51 -21.45
C TYR A 86 -15.78 3.51 -22.61
N PRO A 87 -15.65 3.97 -23.86
CA PRO A 87 -15.36 3.07 -24.97
C PRO A 87 -13.94 2.52 -24.82
N THR A 88 -13.76 1.24 -25.12
CA THR A 88 -12.45 0.60 -25.10
C THR A 88 -12.28 -0.22 -26.37
N GLN A 89 -11.05 -0.34 -26.86
CA GLN A 89 -10.78 -1.09 -28.07
C GLN A 89 -10.83 -2.61 -27.87
N VAL A 90 -10.55 -3.10 -26.65
CA VAL A 90 -10.33 -4.53 -26.39
C VAL A 90 -11.22 -5.13 -25.30
N MET A 91 -11.80 -4.32 -24.41
CA MET A 91 -12.61 -4.81 -23.28
C MET A 91 -14.12 -4.57 -23.46
N GLY A 92 -14.56 -3.92 -24.56
CA GLY A 92 -15.92 -3.40 -24.69
C GLY A 92 -16.17 -2.22 -23.74
N PRO A 93 -17.41 -1.72 -23.58
CA PRO A 93 -17.67 -0.56 -22.73
C PRO A 93 -17.30 -0.80 -21.25
N VAL A 94 -16.54 0.11 -20.64
CA VAL A 94 -16.08 0.00 -19.24
C VAL A 94 -16.76 1.04 -18.35
N SER A 95 -17.28 0.59 -17.22
CA SER A 95 -17.81 1.42 -16.14
C SER A 95 -17.16 1.08 -14.80
N PHE A 96 -17.07 2.05 -13.91
CA PHE A 96 -16.55 1.88 -12.54
C PHE A 96 -17.63 1.53 -11.52
N ASP A 97 -18.91 1.59 -11.90
CA ASP A 97 -20.01 1.29 -10.99
C ASP A 97 -19.89 -0.13 -10.39
N TYR A 98 -19.92 -0.19 -9.06
CA TYR A 98 -19.95 -1.45 -8.31
C TYR A 98 -21.17 -2.30 -8.66
N PRO A 99 -21.09 -3.65 -8.67
CA PRO A 99 -22.22 -4.53 -8.98
C PRO A 99 -23.54 -4.17 -8.28
N ASP A 100 -23.46 -3.65 -7.06
CA ASP A 100 -24.57 -3.28 -6.19
C ASP A 100 -24.88 -1.76 -6.14
N GLY A 101 -24.16 -0.92 -6.87
CA GLY A 101 -24.32 0.53 -6.74
C GLY A 101 -23.54 1.37 -7.73
N LYS A 102 -23.41 2.65 -7.39
CA LYS A 102 -22.59 3.63 -8.10
C LYS A 102 -21.14 3.53 -7.66
N TRP A 103 -20.21 3.99 -8.51
CA TRP A 103 -18.83 4.21 -8.08
C TRP A 103 -18.78 5.17 -6.89
N ASP A 104 -17.93 4.85 -5.92
CA ASP A 104 -17.64 5.68 -4.76
C ASP A 104 -16.15 5.53 -4.42
N PRO A 105 -15.34 6.60 -4.57
CA PRO A 105 -13.91 6.55 -4.30
C PRO A 105 -13.57 6.31 -2.82
N ASP A 106 -14.46 6.70 -1.89
CA ASP A 106 -14.24 6.48 -0.46
C ASP A 106 -14.60 5.04 -0.08
N ARG A 107 -15.59 4.42 -0.73
CA ARG A 107 -15.84 2.97 -0.61
C ARG A 107 -14.62 2.16 -1.07
N ASN A 108 -14.09 2.46 -2.25
CA ASN A 108 -12.91 1.79 -2.81
C ASN A 108 -11.71 1.88 -1.86
N LEU A 109 -11.46 3.08 -1.33
CA LEU A 109 -10.41 3.29 -0.34
C LEU A 109 -10.64 2.44 0.93
N ASN A 110 -11.85 2.47 1.48
CA ASN A 110 -12.17 1.78 2.73
C ASN A 110 -12.04 0.25 2.57
N GLU A 111 -12.46 -0.30 1.44
CA GLU A 111 -12.30 -1.72 1.11
C GLU A 111 -10.81 -2.09 1.02
N PHE A 112 -9.99 -1.27 0.34
CA PHE A 112 -8.54 -1.45 0.27
C PHE A 112 -7.88 -1.42 1.66
N VAL A 113 -8.14 -0.38 2.45
CA VAL A 113 -7.60 -0.20 3.82
C VAL A 113 -7.98 -1.37 4.72
N SER A 114 -9.21 -1.88 4.58
CA SER A 114 -9.70 -3.03 5.35
C SER A 114 -8.97 -4.32 4.99
N ALA A 115 -8.56 -4.49 3.74
CA ALA A 115 -7.85 -5.68 3.26
C ALA A 115 -6.38 -5.77 3.71
N LEU A 116 -5.75 -4.64 4.09
CA LEU A 116 -4.30 -4.57 4.35
C LEU A 116 -3.82 -5.51 5.47
N ALA A 117 -4.62 -5.69 6.53
CA ALA A 117 -4.26 -6.60 7.62
C ALA A 117 -4.17 -8.06 7.13
N GLU A 118 -5.09 -8.45 6.25
CA GLU A 118 -5.12 -9.78 5.66
C GLU A 118 -3.98 -9.97 4.65
N TRP A 119 -3.70 -8.96 3.82
CA TRP A 119 -2.55 -8.97 2.92
C TRP A 119 -1.24 -9.15 3.68
N ARG A 120 -1.08 -8.43 4.80
CA ARG A 120 0.07 -8.60 5.69
C ARG A 120 0.16 -10.01 6.25
N ARG A 121 -0.96 -10.57 6.72
CA ARG A 121 -1.02 -11.95 7.22
C ARG A 121 -0.58 -12.96 6.16
N CYS A 122 -0.91 -12.70 4.90
CA CYS A 122 -0.52 -13.50 3.74
C CYS A 122 0.91 -13.23 3.23
N GLY A 123 1.67 -12.32 3.85
CA GLY A 123 3.07 -12.09 3.53
C GLY A 123 3.38 -10.88 2.65
N LEU A 124 2.41 -9.98 2.40
CA LEU A 124 2.72 -8.70 1.76
C LEU A 124 3.11 -7.68 2.83
N LEU A 125 4.32 -7.14 2.76
CA LEU A 125 4.78 -6.07 3.67
C LEU A 125 4.74 -4.68 3.03
N ALA A 126 4.49 -4.61 1.74
CA ALA A 126 4.41 -3.35 1.02
C ALA A 126 3.32 -3.36 -0.04
N PHE A 127 2.95 -2.17 -0.49
CA PHE A 127 2.10 -1.98 -1.65
C PHE A 127 2.44 -0.65 -2.32
N THR A 128 2.11 -0.55 -3.60
CA THR A 128 2.18 0.69 -4.35
C THR A 128 0.79 1.29 -4.49
N VAL A 129 0.60 2.52 -4.06
CA VAL A 129 -0.58 3.36 -4.36
C VAL A 129 -0.15 4.56 -5.18
N ASN A 130 -1.02 5.08 -6.02
CA ASN A 130 -0.70 6.28 -6.78
C ASN A 130 -1.69 7.42 -6.55
N LEU A 131 -1.17 8.63 -6.67
CA LEU A 131 -1.95 9.87 -6.74
C LEU A 131 -2.42 10.17 -8.15
N GLN A 132 -1.64 9.83 -9.18
CA GLN A 132 -2.15 9.63 -10.54
C GLN A 132 -2.35 8.14 -10.77
N GLY A 133 -3.61 7.73 -10.87
CA GLY A 133 -3.94 6.32 -11.02
C GLY A 133 -3.47 5.74 -12.35
N GLY A 134 -3.62 4.43 -12.50
CA GLY A 134 -3.23 3.71 -13.71
C GLY A 134 -4.31 3.78 -14.79
N GLY A 135 -3.98 3.31 -16.00
CA GLY A 135 -4.97 2.84 -16.95
C GLY A 135 -5.43 1.41 -16.63
N PRO A 136 -6.58 0.95 -17.16
CA PRO A 136 -6.94 -0.47 -17.17
C PRO A 136 -5.92 -1.31 -17.94
N THR A 137 -6.09 -2.64 -17.89
CA THR A 137 -5.17 -3.66 -18.44
C THR A 137 -4.83 -3.54 -19.92
N ASP A 138 -5.50 -2.69 -20.70
CA ASP A 138 -5.19 -2.42 -22.10
C ASP A 138 -4.22 -1.25 -22.34
N GLY A 139 -3.76 -0.60 -21.26
CA GLY A 139 -2.62 0.29 -21.28
C GLY A 139 -2.83 1.66 -21.92
N ASN A 140 -4.05 2.00 -22.40
CA ASN A 140 -4.47 3.38 -22.76
C ASN A 140 -5.90 3.46 -23.35
N TYR A 141 -6.83 2.54 -23.05
CA TYR A 141 -8.15 2.54 -23.71
C TYR A 141 -8.06 2.63 -25.25
N GLY A 142 -6.93 2.15 -25.80
CA GLY A 142 -6.56 2.14 -27.23
C GLY A 142 -6.76 3.46 -28.01
N GLY A 143 -5.83 4.41 -27.97
CA GLY A 143 -5.82 5.40 -29.06
C GLY A 143 -4.87 6.58 -28.96
N ASP A 144 -4.53 7.04 -27.76
CA ASP A 144 -3.68 8.22 -27.58
C ASP A 144 -2.77 8.08 -26.36
N ARG A 145 -1.80 8.98 -26.20
CA ARG A 145 -0.89 9.02 -25.04
C ARG A 145 -1.63 9.32 -23.72
N MET A 146 -2.78 10.00 -23.78
CA MET A 146 -3.55 10.44 -22.62
C MET A 146 -4.65 9.45 -22.23
N GLN A 147 -4.82 9.20 -20.93
CA GLN A 147 -5.92 8.42 -20.40
C GLN A 147 -7.26 9.21 -20.55
N PRO A 148 -8.38 8.55 -20.88
CA PRO A 148 -9.67 9.22 -21.04
C PRO A 148 -10.37 9.58 -19.72
N HIS A 149 -10.14 8.80 -18.65
CA HIS A 149 -10.54 9.19 -17.30
C HIS A 149 -9.62 10.30 -16.78
N ASP A 150 -10.13 11.12 -15.87
CA ASP A 150 -9.34 12.15 -15.17
C ASP A 150 -9.20 11.74 -13.72
N ASN A 151 -8.16 10.95 -13.44
CA ASN A 151 -7.89 10.47 -12.07
C ASN A 151 -6.71 11.16 -11.42
N SER A 152 -6.27 12.30 -11.96
CA SER A 152 -5.11 12.99 -11.44
C SER A 152 -5.39 13.53 -10.04
N GLY A 153 -4.58 13.12 -9.07
CA GLY A 153 -4.56 13.68 -7.73
C GLY A 153 -4.03 15.11 -7.66
N PHE A 154 -3.53 15.65 -8.76
CA PHE A 154 -3.03 17.02 -8.86
C PHE A 154 -3.94 17.88 -9.75
N ASP A 155 -4.04 19.17 -9.44
CA ASP A 155 -4.61 20.16 -10.36
C ASP A 155 -3.62 20.55 -11.47
N ALA A 156 -4.05 21.43 -12.38
CA ALA A 156 -3.23 21.83 -13.53
C ALA A 156 -1.96 22.59 -13.15
N GLU A 157 -1.94 23.16 -11.95
CA GLU A 157 -0.81 23.89 -11.37
C GLU A 157 0.10 22.97 -10.53
N GLY A 158 -0.23 21.68 -10.41
CA GLY A 158 0.56 20.68 -9.69
C GLY A 158 0.27 20.63 -8.19
N ASN A 159 -0.78 21.31 -7.71
CA ASN A 159 -1.17 21.23 -6.30
C ASN A 159 -1.90 19.91 -6.03
N LEU A 160 -1.58 19.26 -4.91
CA LEU A 160 -2.26 18.05 -4.47
C LEU A 160 -3.71 18.37 -4.08
N LYS A 161 -4.67 17.74 -4.75
CA LYS A 161 -6.09 17.88 -4.46
C LYS A 161 -6.38 17.42 -3.02
N PRO A 162 -7.13 18.19 -2.21
CA PRO A 162 -7.38 17.85 -0.81
C PRO A 162 -8.06 16.48 -0.59
N ALA A 163 -8.90 16.04 -1.55
CA ALA A 163 -9.52 14.72 -1.48
C ALA A 163 -8.46 13.62 -1.53
N PHE A 164 -7.55 13.66 -2.50
CA PHE A 164 -6.45 12.69 -2.62
C PHE A 164 -5.49 12.74 -1.43
N ALA A 165 -5.17 13.93 -0.91
CA ALA A 165 -4.38 14.06 0.31
C ALA A 165 -5.00 13.30 1.49
N ARG A 166 -6.31 13.46 1.73
CA ARG A 166 -7.02 12.74 2.80
C ARG A 166 -7.06 11.22 2.57
N ARG A 167 -7.20 10.77 1.32
CA ARG A 167 -7.17 9.33 1.00
C ARG A 167 -5.79 8.74 1.26
N LEU A 168 -4.73 9.42 0.81
CA LEU A 168 -3.36 9.00 1.04
C LEU A 168 -3.01 8.99 2.53
N GLU A 169 -3.45 9.98 3.30
CA GLU A 169 -3.28 10.02 4.76
C GLU A 169 -3.87 8.76 5.43
N LYS A 170 -5.08 8.36 5.06
CA LYS A 170 -5.71 7.12 5.57
C LYS A 170 -4.91 5.87 5.20
N VAL A 171 -4.39 5.80 3.97
CA VAL A 171 -3.53 4.68 3.53
C VAL A 171 -2.26 4.60 4.37
N ILE A 172 -1.56 5.73 4.52
CA ILE A 172 -0.31 5.80 5.28
C ILE A 172 -0.55 5.48 6.76
N ALA A 173 -1.62 6.02 7.36
CA ALA A 173 -1.99 5.72 8.74
C ALA A 173 -2.24 4.22 8.94
N ARG A 174 -2.99 3.58 8.04
CA ARG A 174 -3.24 2.15 8.11
C ARG A 174 -1.98 1.31 7.91
N ALA A 175 -1.11 1.71 6.99
CA ALA A 175 0.16 1.04 6.77
C ALA A 175 1.05 1.13 8.03
N ASP A 176 1.09 2.31 8.66
CA ASP A 176 1.84 2.56 9.89
C ASP A 176 1.35 1.67 11.05
N GLU A 177 0.04 1.59 11.25
CA GLU A 177 -0.58 0.70 12.25
C GLU A 177 -0.18 -0.76 12.08
N LEU A 178 0.02 -1.20 10.83
CA LEU A 178 0.31 -2.59 10.48
C LEU A 178 1.81 -2.88 10.34
N GLY A 179 2.68 -1.88 10.41
CA GLY A 179 4.10 -2.05 10.10
C GLY A 179 4.33 -2.42 8.63
N MET A 180 3.56 -1.83 7.72
CA MET A 180 3.66 -2.00 6.27
C MET A 180 4.26 -0.77 5.60
N VAL A 181 4.83 -0.95 4.40
CA VAL A 181 5.45 0.12 3.62
C VAL A 181 4.51 0.57 2.49
N SER A 182 4.16 1.86 2.48
CA SER A 182 3.47 2.50 1.36
C SER A 182 4.50 3.04 0.35
N ILE A 183 4.46 2.54 -0.88
CA ILE A 183 5.23 3.06 -2.01
C ILE A 183 4.30 4.00 -2.79
N VAL A 184 4.59 5.31 -2.79
CA VAL A 184 3.68 6.30 -3.37
C VAL A 184 4.15 6.71 -4.77
N GLY A 185 3.36 6.37 -5.78
CA GLY A 185 3.51 6.91 -7.12
C GLY A 185 2.86 8.29 -7.22
N LEU A 186 3.60 9.30 -7.66
CA LEU A 186 3.06 10.65 -7.84
C LEU A 186 2.45 10.79 -9.24
N PHE A 187 3.27 10.62 -10.27
CA PHE A 187 2.88 10.80 -11.65
C PHE A 187 2.72 9.46 -12.38
N TYR A 188 1.79 9.41 -13.34
CA TYR A 188 1.54 8.24 -14.16
C TYR A 188 1.38 8.61 -15.63
N PHE A 189 1.85 7.72 -16.49
CA PHE A 189 1.80 7.92 -17.94
C PHE A 189 0.36 8.11 -18.44
N GLY A 190 0.10 9.22 -19.14
CA GLY A 190 -1.21 9.60 -19.65
C GLY A 190 -2.08 10.36 -18.65
N GLU A 191 -1.59 10.59 -17.44
CA GLU A 191 -2.15 11.52 -16.44
C GLU A 191 -1.22 12.71 -16.18
N ASN A 192 0.09 12.51 -16.36
CA ASN A 192 1.11 13.53 -16.14
C ASN A 192 0.92 14.78 -17.01
N GLU A 193 0.35 14.63 -18.21
CA GLU A 193 0.07 15.72 -19.15
C GLU A 193 -0.95 16.73 -18.61
N ARG A 194 -1.73 16.36 -17.58
CA ARG A 194 -2.69 17.26 -16.93
C ARG A 194 -2.02 18.30 -16.02
N VAL A 195 -0.76 18.10 -15.64
CA VAL A 195 0.01 19.05 -14.83
C VAL A 195 0.90 19.88 -15.74
N LYS A 196 0.80 21.21 -15.64
CA LYS A 196 1.65 22.12 -16.41
C LYS A 196 3.12 21.94 -16.01
N LEU A 197 3.98 21.84 -17.01
CA LEU A 197 5.42 21.92 -16.78
C LEU A 197 5.78 23.38 -16.47
N SER A 198 6.56 23.61 -15.41
CA SER A 198 7.24 24.88 -15.24
C SER A 198 8.24 25.06 -16.38
N THR A 199 8.32 26.26 -16.93
CA THR A 199 9.47 26.65 -17.75
C THR A 199 10.61 26.94 -16.79
N ASP A 200 11.58 26.03 -16.72
CA ASP A 200 12.89 26.29 -16.11
C ASP A 200 13.67 27.35 -16.89
#